data_AF-I3ZK01-F1
#
_entry.id   AF-I3ZK01-F1
#
_cell.length_a   1.000
_cell.length_b   1.000
_cell.length_c   1.000
_cell.angle_alpha   90.00
_cell.angle_beta   90.00
_cell.angle_gamma   90.00
#
_symmetry.space_group_name_H-M   'P 1'
#
loop_
_entity.id
_entity.type
_entity.pdbx_description
1 polymer ?
#
loop_
_entity_poly.entity_id
_entity_poly.type
_entity_poly.pdbx_seq_one_letter_code
_entity_poly.pdbx_strand_id
1 'polypeptide(L)'
;MTTAMQEAPAETQLHPEVPRPLPEAEAIYRRWLAHLNAEFTRYNSCTRRSEIVRDELHSLLLGRPHGGRMNAALISELPLAVLAESLDPRNVTLPAEMEVDLDREKFNTIKPLLWFWRGFDRTVLGANLWLGLRFRAMLGAHIFAGLGKNVRFYRDVNFERGYTLTFADNTIVRPGACIDDRQPRIISGTLER
;
A
#
# COMPACT_ATOMS: atom_id res chain seq x y z
N MET A 1 -43.87 -38.66 34.58
CA MET A 1 -43.97 -37.69 33.46
C MET A 1 -42.72 -36.84 33.51
N THR A 2 -41.70 -37.19 32.72
CA THR A 2 -40.40 -36.52 32.72
C THR A 2 -40.21 -35.98 31.31
N THR A 3 -40.32 -34.67 31.17
CA THR A 3 -40.12 -33.95 29.91
C THR A 3 -38.64 -33.99 29.54
N ALA A 4 -38.31 -34.71 28.47
CA ALA A 4 -37.01 -34.60 27.83
C ALA A 4 -36.97 -33.28 27.04
N MET A 5 -36.20 -32.31 27.53
CA MET A 5 -35.85 -31.11 26.77
C MET A 5 -34.92 -31.53 25.64
N GLN A 6 -35.40 -31.36 24.41
CA GLN A 6 -34.64 -31.58 23.19
C GLN A 6 -33.74 -30.34 23.01
N GLU A 7 -32.43 -30.51 23.21
CA GLU A 7 -31.44 -29.47 22.91
C GLU A 7 -31.48 -29.14 21.41
N ALA A 8 -31.73 -27.87 21.11
CA ALA A 8 -31.66 -27.35 19.75
C ALA A 8 -30.19 -27.43 19.25
N PRO A 9 -29.95 -27.80 17.98
CA PRO A 9 -28.60 -27.85 17.45
C PRO A 9 -28.01 -26.44 17.43
N ALA A 10 -26.79 -26.33 17.95
CA ALA A 10 -26.02 -25.09 17.94
C ALA A 10 -25.93 -24.55 16.50
N GLU A 11 -26.50 -23.36 16.28
CA GLU A 11 -26.35 -22.61 15.04
C GLU A 11 -24.85 -22.48 14.75
N THR A 12 -24.38 -23.20 13.73
CA THR A 12 -23.05 -23.00 13.18
C THR A 12 -23.02 -21.57 12.67
N GLN A 13 -22.41 -20.67 13.42
CA GLN A 13 -22.15 -19.30 12.99
C GLN A 13 -21.30 -19.37 11.72
N LEU A 14 -21.96 -19.35 10.58
CA LEU A 14 -21.33 -19.21 9.27
C LEU A 14 -20.62 -17.86 9.28
N HIS A 15 -19.33 -17.87 9.59
CA HIS A 15 -18.48 -16.73 9.25
C HIS A 15 -18.65 -16.51 7.75
N PRO A 16 -19.09 -15.32 7.30
CA PRO A 16 -19.27 -15.07 5.88
C PRO A 16 -17.94 -15.39 5.19
N GLU A 17 -18.00 -16.28 4.21
CA GLU A 17 -16.81 -16.72 3.47
C GLU A 17 -16.13 -15.47 2.91
N VAL A 18 -14.89 -15.23 3.34
CA VAL A 18 -14.15 -14.04 2.91
C VAL A 18 -14.04 -14.11 1.39
N PRO A 19 -14.57 -13.13 0.64
CA PRO A 19 -14.59 -13.19 -0.81
C PRO A 19 -13.18 -13.41 -1.35
N ARG A 20 -12.99 -14.46 -2.15
CA ARG A 20 -11.70 -14.80 -2.77
C ARG A 20 -11.77 -14.59 -4.28
N PRO A 21 -10.66 -14.15 -4.91
CA PRO A 21 -10.55 -14.17 -6.35
C PRO A 21 -10.53 -15.61 -6.87
N LEU A 22 -10.70 -15.78 -8.19
CA LEU A 22 -10.50 -17.06 -8.85
C LEU A 22 -9.06 -17.57 -8.60
N PRO A 23 -8.84 -18.91 -8.54
CA PRO A 23 -7.53 -19.47 -8.22
C PRO A 23 -6.37 -18.97 -9.09
N GLU A 24 -6.61 -18.77 -10.39
CA GLU A 24 -5.61 -18.24 -11.32
C GLU A 24 -5.20 -16.80 -10.97
N ALA A 25 -6.20 -15.94 -10.71
CA ALA A 25 -5.94 -14.56 -10.31
C ALA A 25 -5.24 -14.51 -8.94
N GLU A 26 -5.65 -15.35 -7.98
CA GLU A 26 -4.99 -15.46 -6.68
C GLU A 26 -3.50 -15.81 -6.82
N ALA A 27 -3.16 -16.78 -7.66
CA ALA A 27 -1.79 -17.20 -7.90
C ALA A 27 -0.94 -16.07 -8.49
N ILE A 28 -1.48 -15.33 -9.47
CA ILE A 28 -0.80 -14.18 -10.10
C ILE A 28 -0.57 -13.08 -9.06
N TYR A 29 -1.60 -12.72 -8.28
CA TYR A 29 -1.50 -11.70 -7.25
C TYR A 29 -0.46 -12.04 -6.19
N ARG A 30 -0.46 -13.28 -5.70
CA ARG A 30 0.52 -13.73 -4.70
C ARG A 30 1.94 -13.72 -5.24
N ARG A 31 2.13 -14.16 -6.49
CA ARG A 31 3.44 -14.15 -7.14
C ARG A 31 3.99 -12.73 -7.29
N TRP A 32 3.15 -11.79 -7.73
CA TRP A 32 3.53 -10.38 -7.86
C TRP A 32 3.87 -9.75 -6.50
N LEU A 33 3.03 -9.97 -5.48
CA LEU A 33 3.30 -9.48 -4.12
C LEU A 33 4.58 -10.06 -3.53
N ALA A 34 4.84 -11.36 -3.74
CA ALA A 34 6.07 -12.01 -3.29
C ALA A 34 7.31 -11.43 -4.00
N HIS A 35 7.21 -11.15 -5.30
CA HIS A 35 8.27 -10.50 -6.07
C HIS A 35 8.59 -9.10 -5.53
N LEU A 36 7.58 -8.25 -5.35
CA LEU A 36 7.75 -6.90 -4.79
C LEU A 36 8.35 -6.95 -3.38
N ASN A 37 7.85 -7.85 -2.54
CA ASN A 37 8.37 -8.02 -1.19
C ASN A 37 9.86 -8.40 -1.19
N ALA A 38 10.27 -9.30 -2.09
CA ALA A 38 11.66 -9.70 -2.23
C ALA A 38 12.55 -8.53 -2.71
N GLU A 39 12.10 -7.76 -3.70
CA GLU A 39 12.84 -6.59 -4.20
C GLU A 39 12.99 -5.51 -3.10
N PHE A 40 11.93 -5.19 -2.35
CA PHE A 40 12.00 -4.18 -1.27
C PHE A 40 12.75 -4.64 -0.02
N THR A 41 12.83 -5.97 0.20
CA THR A 41 13.70 -6.57 1.21
C THR A 41 15.16 -6.50 0.80
N ARG A 42 15.46 -6.77 -0.49
CA ARG A 42 16.82 -6.77 -1.03
C ARG A 42 17.41 -5.36 -1.13
N TYR A 43 16.58 -4.37 -1.46
CA TYR A 43 17.02 -3.01 -1.73
C TYR A 43 16.34 -1.99 -0.82
N ASN A 44 17.14 -1.26 -0.05
CA ASN A 44 16.69 -0.18 0.84
C ASN A 44 17.11 1.23 0.38
N SER A 45 17.94 1.34 -0.67
CA SER A 45 18.39 2.63 -1.18
C SER A 45 17.26 3.37 -1.90
N CYS A 46 17.22 4.69 -1.73
CA CYS A 46 16.25 5.58 -2.38
C CYS A 46 16.24 5.38 -3.90
N THR A 47 17.42 5.38 -4.53
CA THR A 47 17.56 5.22 -5.99
C THR A 47 16.94 3.93 -6.48
N ARG A 48 17.28 2.79 -5.86
CA ARG A 48 16.83 1.48 -6.36
C ARG A 48 15.35 1.25 -6.11
N ARG A 49 14.83 1.66 -4.95
CA ARG A 49 13.39 1.63 -4.67
C ARG A 49 12.62 2.53 -5.62
N SER A 50 13.17 3.70 -5.98
CA SER A 50 12.52 4.62 -6.93
C SER A 50 12.41 4.02 -8.33
N GLU A 51 13.45 3.33 -8.82
CA GLU A 51 13.41 2.62 -10.11
C GLU A 51 12.32 1.56 -10.13
N ILE A 52 12.27 0.70 -9.11
CA ILE A 52 11.24 -0.35 -8.99
C ILE A 52 9.85 0.27 -9.00
N VAL A 53 9.62 1.28 -8.15
CA VAL A 53 8.30 1.93 -8.03
C VAL A 53 7.90 2.63 -9.33
N ARG A 54 8.82 3.34 -9.98
CA ARG A 54 8.58 3.98 -11.28
C ARG A 54 8.14 2.95 -12.31
N ASP A 55 8.88 1.86 -12.44
CA ASP A 55 8.63 0.84 -13.47
C ASP A 55 7.29 0.12 -13.25
N GLU A 56 6.96 -0.18 -11.98
CA GLU A 56 5.65 -0.72 -11.59
C GLU A 56 4.52 0.27 -11.86
N LEU A 57 4.66 1.54 -11.46
CA LEU A 57 3.64 2.56 -11.71
C LEU A 57 3.44 2.81 -13.22
N HIS A 58 4.50 2.73 -14.02
CA HIS A 58 4.39 2.81 -15.47
C HIS A 58 3.52 1.67 -16.03
N SER A 59 3.76 0.45 -15.56
CA SER A 59 2.99 -0.72 -15.96
C SER A 59 1.53 -0.63 -15.50
N LEU A 60 1.29 -0.15 -14.28
CA LEU A 60 -0.04 -0.06 -13.68
C LEU A 60 -0.89 1.10 -14.21
N LEU A 61 -0.30 2.27 -14.44
CA LEU A 61 -1.02 3.50 -14.80
C LEU A 61 -0.99 3.81 -16.30
N LEU A 62 0.08 3.42 -17.00
CA LEU A 62 0.23 3.65 -18.46
C LEU A 62 0.08 2.37 -19.28
N GLY A 63 -0.04 1.21 -18.64
CA GLY A 63 -0.20 -0.08 -19.33
C GLY A 63 1.04 -0.51 -20.12
N ARG A 64 2.22 0.02 -19.81
CA ARG A 64 3.47 -0.30 -20.52
C ARG A 64 4.69 -0.21 -19.60
N PRO A 65 5.74 -1.02 -19.83
CA PRO A 65 7.00 -0.88 -19.11
C PRO A 65 7.57 0.54 -19.23
N HIS A 66 8.33 0.95 -18.23
CA HIS A 66 9.11 2.17 -18.33
C HIS A 66 10.20 2.03 -19.41
N GLY A 67 10.46 3.13 -20.13
CA GLY A 67 11.36 3.17 -21.27
C GLY A 67 10.65 3.52 -22.58
N GLY A 68 11.45 3.60 -23.64
CA GLY A 68 11.02 4.15 -24.93
C GLY A 68 11.35 5.64 -25.07
N ARG A 69 11.42 6.12 -26.32
CA ARG A 69 11.66 7.56 -26.59
C ARG A 69 10.37 8.33 -26.36
N MET A 70 10.37 9.25 -25.40
CA MET A 70 9.32 10.27 -25.29
C MET A 70 9.74 11.47 -26.14
N ASN A 71 8.85 11.99 -26.98
CA ASN A 71 9.13 13.17 -27.77
C ASN A 71 8.71 14.43 -27.00
N ALA A 72 9.55 14.84 -26.04
CA ALA A 72 9.33 16.06 -25.28
C ALA A 72 9.43 17.35 -26.10
N ALA A 73 9.82 17.28 -27.39
CA ALA A 73 9.83 18.44 -28.28
C ALA A 73 8.45 18.78 -28.85
N LEU A 74 7.50 17.82 -28.83
CA LEU A 74 6.15 18.04 -29.33
C LEU A 74 5.24 18.51 -28.19
N ILE A 75 4.74 19.75 -28.26
CA ILE A 75 3.90 20.35 -27.21
C ILE A 75 2.68 19.48 -26.88
N SER A 76 2.08 18.83 -27.88
CA SER A 76 0.93 17.93 -27.69
C SER A 76 1.26 16.68 -26.88
N GLU A 77 2.52 16.28 -26.80
CA GLU A 77 2.97 15.11 -26.02
C GLU A 77 3.45 15.49 -24.61
N LEU A 78 3.65 16.78 -24.32
CA LEU A 78 4.12 17.24 -23.01
C LEU A 78 3.27 16.73 -21.84
N PRO A 79 1.92 16.69 -21.88
CA PRO A 79 1.14 16.14 -20.77
C PRO A 79 1.49 14.68 -20.44
N LEU A 80 1.76 13.87 -21.46
CA LEU A 80 2.16 12.48 -21.28
C LEU A 80 3.60 12.38 -20.73
N ALA A 81 4.51 13.24 -21.20
CA ALA A 81 5.86 13.33 -20.65
C ALA A 81 5.83 13.74 -19.17
N VAL A 82 5.08 14.77 -18.81
CA VAL A 82 4.89 15.21 -17.41
C VAL A 82 4.32 14.09 -16.56
N LEU A 83 3.31 13.36 -17.04
CA LEU A 83 2.75 12.22 -16.33
C LEU A 83 3.80 11.13 -16.10
N ALA A 84 4.53 10.72 -17.14
CA ALA A 84 5.54 9.66 -17.03
C ALA A 84 6.68 10.04 -16.07
N GLU A 85 7.17 11.27 -16.14
CA GLU A 85 8.20 11.78 -15.21
C GLU A 85 7.67 11.85 -13.77
N SER A 86 6.38 12.16 -13.58
CA SER A 86 5.73 12.19 -12.26
C SER A 86 5.52 10.79 -11.65
N LEU A 87 5.73 9.71 -12.40
CA LEU A 87 5.69 8.35 -11.86
C LEU A 87 7.00 7.98 -11.13
N ASP A 88 8.09 8.69 -11.39
CA ASP A 88 9.35 8.50 -10.67
C ASP A 88 9.32 9.24 -9.32
N PRO A 89 9.45 8.54 -8.17
CA PRO A 89 9.46 9.19 -6.86
C PRO A 89 10.53 10.28 -6.70
N ARG A 90 11.62 10.22 -7.48
CA ARG A 90 12.71 11.22 -7.44
C ARG A 90 12.30 12.58 -8.01
N ASN A 91 11.28 12.59 -8.88
CA ASN A 91 10.76 13.80 -9.52
C ASN A 91 9.56 14.42 -8.78
N VAL A 92 9.15 13.83 -7.65
CA VAL A 92 7.96 14.26 -6.90
C VAL A 92 8.38 14.84 -5.55
N THR A 93 7.71 15.91 -5.12
CA THR A 93 7.86 16.47 -3.76
C THR A 93 6.63 16.10 -2.92
N LEU A 94 6.84 15.49 -1.75
CA LEU A 94 5.80 15.18 -0.78
C LEU A 94 5.74 16.26 0.33
N PRO A 95 4.57 16.53 0.94
CA PRO A 95 4.42 17.55 1.98
C PRO A 95 5.44 17.44 3.12
N ALA A 96 5.71 16.22 3.58
CA ALA A 96 6.70 15.94 4.62
C ALA A 96 8.09 16.53 4.34
N GLU A 97 8.50 16.67 3.08
CA GLU A 97 9.81 17.22 2.69
C GLU A 97 9.95 18.72 2.97
N MET A 98 8.82 19.41 3.17
CA MET A 98 8.74 20.82 3.56
C MET A 98 8.84 21.02 5.08
N GLU A 99 8.76 19.93 5.86
CA GLU A 99 8.81 19.98 7.32
C GLU A 99 10.26 20.08 7.82
N VAL A 100 10.48 20.97 8.79
CA VAL A 100 11.82 21.27 9.31
C VAL A 100 12.38 20.13 10.17
N ASP A 101 11.51 19.40 10.85
CA ASP A 101 11.85 18.31 11.78
C ASP A 101 11.93 16.93 11.10
N LEU A 102 11.84 16.86 9.77
CA LEU A 102 11.89 15.60 9.04
C LEU A 102 13.29 14.97 9.11
N ASP A 103 13.36 13.71 9.56
CA ASP A 103 14.53 12.87 9.38
C ASP A 103 14.66 12.48 7.89
N ARG A 104 15.47 13.24 7.15
CA ARG A 104 15.64 13.10 5.70
C ARG A 104 16.27 11.78 5.31
N GLU A 105 17.20 11.26 6.10
CA GLU A 105 17.89 10.01 5.79
C GLU A 105 16.90 8.84 5.82
N LYS A 106 16.12 8.73 6.89
CA LYS A 106 15.05 7.73 6.96
C LYS A 106 14.01 7.96 5.88
N PHE A 107 13.54 9.19 5.74
CA PHE A 107 12.48 9.51 4.78
C PHE A 107 12.86 9.16 3.34
N ASN A 108 14.11 9.38 2.93
CA ASN A 108 14.56 9.03 1.57
C ASN A 108 14.41 7.54 1.25
N THR A 109 14.54 6.65 2.25
CA THR A 109 14.33 5.21 2.05
C THR A 109 12.84 4.82 1.94
N ILE A 110 11.96 5.67 2.48
CA ILE A 110 10.51 5.41 2.62
C ILE A 110 9.70 6.12 1.52
N LYS A 111 10.11 7.32 1.08
CA LYS A 111 9.44 8.15 0.08
C LYS A 111 9.01 7.37 -1.17
N PRO A 112 9.85 6.51 -1.80
CA PRO A 112 9.41 5.72 -2.95
C PRO A 112 8.20 4.83 -2.64
N LEU A 113 8.19 4.21 -1.45
CA LEU A 113 7.12 3.33 -1.02
C LEU A 113 5.84 4.11 -0.69
N LEU A 114 5.95 5.31 -0.12
CA LEU A 114 4.81 6.21 0.07
C LEU A 114 4.19 6.61 -1.28
N TRP A 115 5.03 6.91 -2.26
CA TRP A 115 4.55 7.22 -3.61
C TRP A 115 3.86 6.02 -4.25
N PHE A 116 4.42 4.82 -4.08
CA PHE A 116 3.81 3.59 -4.59
C PHE A 116 2.46 3.30 -3.94
N TRP A 117 2.36 3.47 -2.62
CA TRP A 117 1.10 3.34 -1.89
C TRP A 117 0.01 4.25 -2.47
N ARG A 118 0.33 5.53 -2.65
CA ARG A 118 -0.58 6.54 -3.19
C ARG A 118 -0.96 6.24 -4.64
N GLY A 119 0.02 5.89 -5.48
CA GLY A 119 -0.22 5.56 -6.89
C GLY A 119 -1.05 4.30 -7.08
N PHE A 120 -0.78 3.24 -6.31
CA PHE A 120 -1.55 2.01 -6.32
C PHE A 120 -3.02 2.25 -5.97
N ASP A 121 -3.30 3.06 -4.95
CA ASP A 121 -4.67 3.36 -4.53
C ASP A 121 -5.51 4.09 -5.58
N ARG A 122 -4.86 4.77 -6.55
CA ARG A 122 -5.52 5.41 -7.72
C ARG A 122 -5.88 4.45 -8.85
N THR A 123 -5.53 3.17 -8.76
CA THR A 123 -5.81 2.16 -9.81
C THR A 123 -7.06 1.35 -9.52
N VAL A 124 -7.50 0.55 -10.51
CA VAL A 124 -8.53 -0.50 -10.28
C VAL A 124 -8.02 -1.61 -9.35
N LEU A 125 -6.69 -1.83 -9.29
CA LEU A 125 -6.09 -2.78 -8.34
C LEU A 125 -6.26 -2.30 -6.89
N GLY A 126 -6.14 -0.99 -6.66
CA GLY A 126 -6.40 -0.37 -5.35
C GLY A 126 -7.83 -0.55 -4.84
N ALA A 127 -8.79 -0.70 -5.77
CA ALA A 127 -10.20 -0.95 -5.47
C ALA A 127 -10.48 -2.41 -5.13
N ASN A 128 -9.63 -3.34 -5.60
CA ASN A 128 -9.73 -4.75 -5.27
C ASN A 128 -9.34 -4.97 -3.81
N LEU A 129 -10.32 -5.16 -2.93
CA LEU A 129 -10.09 -5.28 -1.49
C LEU A 129 -9.17 -6.46 -1.14
N TRP A 130 -9.34 -7.61 -1.77
CA TRP A 130 -8.54 -8.79 -1.47
C TRP A 130 -7.05 -8.55 -1.75
N LEU A 131 -6.75 -7.96 -2.91
CA LEU A 131 -5.38 -7.63 -3.31
C LEU A 131 -4.85 -6.45 -2.47
N GLY A 132 -5.64 -5.38 -2.35
CA GLY A 132 -5.25 -4.15 -1.68
C GLY A 132 -4.89 -4.33 -0.21
N LEU A 133 -5.64 -5.14 0.54
CA LEU A 133 -5.29 -5.45 1.95
C LEU A 133 -3.89 -6.07 2.07
N ARG A 134 -3.53 -6.98 1.15
CA ARG A 134 -2.25 -7.69 1.15
C ARG A 134 -1.12 -6.82 0.61
N PHE A 135 -1.38 -6.06 -0.44
CA PHE A 135 -0.44 -5.10 -1.00
C PHE A 135 -0.03 -4.06 0.05
N ARG A 136 -1.01 -3.44 0.71
CA ARG A 136 -0.75 -2.43 1.74
C ARG A 136 -0.09 -3.01 2.99
N ALA A 137 -0.44 -4.24 3.40
CA ALA A 137 0.28 -4.91 4.49
C ALA A 137 1.75 -5.21 4.12
N MET A 138 2.01 -5.74 2.92
CA MET A 138 3.36 -5.98 2.42
C MET A 138 4.17 -4.68 2.37
N LEU A 139 3.62 -3.64 1.74
CA LEU A 139 4.31 -2.36 1.60
C LEU A 139 4.48 -1.67 2.97
N GLY A 140 3.49 -1.79 3.85
CA GLY A 140 3.51 -1.29 5.22
C GLY A 140 4.65 -1.87 6.05
N ALA A 141 5.00 -3.15 5.85
CA ALA A 141 6.14 -3.78 6.53
C ALA A 141 7.49 -3.16 6.15
N HIS A 142 7.55 -2.47 5.00
CA HIS A 142 8.73 -1.73 4.54
C HIS A 142 8.67 -0.21 4.83
N ILE A 143 7.50 0.29 5.27
CA ILE A 143 7.24 1.71 5.53
C ILE A 143 7.28 2.03 7.03
N PHE A 144 6.58 1.23 7.83
CA PHE A 144 6.29 1.53 9.23
C PHE A 144 7.42 1.08 10.16
N ALA A 145 7.54 1.71 11.33
CA ALA A 145 8.49 1.28 12.36
C ALA A 145 8.17 -0.13 12.88
N GLY A 146 6.88 -0.51 12.88
CA GLY A 146 6.44 -1.84 13.25
C GLY A 146 5.07 -2.18 12.69
N LEU A 147 4.90 -3.42 12.28
CA LEU A 147 3.64 -3.94 11.76
C LEU A 147 3.31 -5.28 12.43
N GLY A 148 2.26 -5.27 13.25
CA GLY A 148 1.73 -6.47 13.89
C GLY A 148 1.08 -7.45 12.91
N LYS A 149 0.61 -8.57 13.44
CA LYS A 149 -0.08 -9.61 12.69
C LYS A 149 -1.51 -9.17 12.35
N ASN A 150 -2.00 -9.58 11.18
CA ASN A 150 -3.39 -9.35 10.74
C ASN A 150 -3.82 -7.87 10.69
N VAL A 151 -2.88 -6.94 10.52
CA VAL A 151 -3.21 -5.52 10.29
C VAL A 151 -3.85 -5.35 8.91
N ARG A 152 -4.90 -4.54 8.85
CA ARG A 152 -5.68 -4.31 7.62
C ARG A 152 -5.78 -2.83 7.32
N PHE A 153 -5.17 -2.43 6.21
CA PHE A 153 -5.30 -1.08 5.65
C PHE A 153 -6.26 -1.08 4.48
N TYR A 154 -7.36 -0.36 4.62
CA TYR A 154 -8.25 -0.10 3.52
C TYR A 154 -7.67 0.97 2.58
N ARG A 155 -8.36 1.24 1.48
CA ARG A 155 -7.97 2.23 0.47
C ARG A 155 -7.95 3.65 1.07
N ASP A 156 -7.09 4.51 0.52
CA ASP A 156 -7.04 5.95 0.78
C ASP A 156 -6.67 6.32 2.23
N VAL A 157 -5.98 5.42 2.94
CA VAL A 157 -5.38 5.75 4.24
C VAL A 157 -4.25 6.76 4.03
N ASN A 158 -4.28 7.85 4.79
CA ASN A 158 -3.35 8.97 4.66
C ASN A 158 -2.42 9.10 5.87
N PHE A 159 -1.13 9.20 5.59
CA PHE A 159 -0.03 9.48 6.51
C PHE A 159 1.13 10.07 5.70
N GLU A 160 2.07 10.77 6.35
CA GLU A 160 3.09 11.55 5.66
C GLU A 160 4.49 10.97 5.74
N ARG A 161 4.91 10.44 6.88
CA ARG A 161 6.27 9.94 7.15
C ARG A 161 6.34 8.40 7.12
N GLY A 162 5.34 7.73 7.67
CA GLY A 162 5.25 6.27 7.80
C GLY A 162 6.17 5.69 8.87
N TYR A 163 7.47 5.99 8.85
CA TYR A 163 8.48 5.39 9.73
C TYR A 163 8.34 5.73 11.23
N THR A 164 7.39 6.58 11.60
CA THR A 164 7.04 6.92 12.98
C THR A 164 5.90 6.05 13.53
N LEU A 165 5.19 5.33 12.66
CA LEU A 165 4.00 4.56 13.03
C LEU A 165 4.36 3.11 13.35
N THR A 166 3.74 2.60 14.41
CA THR A 166 3.73 1.18 14.75
C THR A 166 2.29 0.72 14.89
N PHE A 167 1.91 -0.37 14.24
CA PHE A 167 0.56 -0.93 14.33
C PHE A 167 0.58 -2.24 15.11
N ALA A 168 -0.28 -2.35 16.12
CA ALA A 168 -0.46 -3.56 16.91
C ALA A 168 -1.23 -4.64 16.13
N ASP A 169 -1.21 -5.87 16.66
CA ASP A 169 -1.95 -6.99 16.10
C ASP A 169 -3.45 -6.68 15.91
N ASN A 170 -4.01 -7.18 14.82
CA ASN A 170 -5.42 -7.04 14.44
C ASN A 170 -5.91 -5.60 14.24
N THR A 171 -5.00 -4.63 14.11
CA THR A 171 -5.38 -3.22 13.85
C THR A 171 -6.08 -3.07 12.50
N ILE A 172 -7.17 -2.32 12.45
CA ILE A 172 -7.94 -2.04 11.24
C ILE A 172 -7.90 -0.55 10.99
N VAL A 173 -7.42 -0.13 9.83
CA VAL A 173 -7.44 1.27 9.41
C VAL A 173 -8.41 1.41 8.25
N ARG A 174 -9.51 2.12 8.50
CA ARG A 174 -10.66 2.22 7.61
C ARG A 174 -10.40 3.17 6.44
N PRO A 175 -11.22 3.10 5.37
CA PRO A 175 -10.99 3.90 4.19
C PRO A 175 -10.94 5.40 4.51
N GLY A 176 -9.96 6.11 3.98
CA GLY A 176 -9.86 7.57 4.15
C GLY A 176 -9.36 8.05 5.51
N ALA A 177 -8.97 7.16 6.42
CA ALA A 177 -8.43 7.55 7.73
C ALA A 177 -7.15 8.38 7.58
N CYS A 178 -7.06 9.46 8.34
CA CYS A 178 -5.88 10.34 8.39
C CYS A 178 -5.13 10.14 9.70
N ILE A 179 -3.84 9.81 9.62
CA ILE A 179 -2.98 9.59 10.76
C ILE A 179 -1.95 10.72 10.84
N ASP A 180 -1.99 11.50 11.91
CA ASP A 180 -0.88 12.40 12.24
C ASP A 180 0.29 11.55 12.76
N ASP A 181 1.34 11.52 11.94
CA ASP A 181 2.54 10.73 12.13
C ASP A 181 3.81 11.59 12.24
N ARG A 182 3.67 12.86 12.64
CA ARG A 182 4.84 13.72 12.92
C ARG A 182 5.69 13.20 14.08
N GLN A 183 5.06 12.60 15.08
CA GLN A 183 5.71 11.98 16.22
C GLN A 183 5.53 10.45 16.24
N PRO A 184 6.42 9.69 16.89
CA PRO A 184 6.26 8.25 17.04
C PRO A 184 4.96 7.86 17.73
N ARG A 185 4.21 6.91 17.17
CA ARG A 185 2.92 6.46 17.72
C ARG A 185 2.69 4.97 17.54
N ILE A 186 2.05 4.37 18.53
CA ILE A 186 1.52 3.01 18.45
C ILE A 186 0.01 3.10 18.25
N ILE A 187 -0.51 2.41 17.23
CA ILE A 187 -1.92 2.39 16.85
C ILE A 187 -2.45 0.97 17.07
N SER A 188 -3.61 0.87 17.71
CA SER A 188 -4.30 -0.39 17.99
C SER A 188 -5.81 -0.23 17.82
N GLY A 189 -6.51 -1.34 17.57
CA GLY A 189 -7.97 -1.33 17.43
C GLY A 189 -8.43 -0.94 16.03
N THR A 190 -9.56 -0.25 15.93
CA THR A 190 -10.08 0.24 14.63
C THR A 190 -9.95 1.75 14.56
N LEU A 191 -9.24 2.25 13.56
CA LEU A 191 -9.15 3.67 13.24
C LEU A 191 -10.14 3.99 12.12
N GLU A 192 -11.13 4.81 12.45
CA GLU A 192 -12.11 5.38 11.52
C GLU A 192 -11.57 6.69 10.89
N ARG A 193 -12.34 7.26 9.94
CA ARG A 193 -12.01 8.55 9.30
C ARG A 193 -12.23 9.74 10.22
#